data_AF-A0A6P1Z9G6-F1
#
_entry.id   AF-A0A6P1Z9G6-F1
#
_cell.length_a   1.000
_cell.length_b   1.000
_cell.length_c   1.000
_cell.angle_alpha   90.00
_cell.angle_beta   90.00
_cell.angle_gamma   90.00
#
_symmetry.space_group_name_H-M   'P 1'
#
loop_
_entity.id
_entity.type
_entity.pdbx_description
1 polymer ?
#
loop_
_entity_poly.entity_id
_entity_poly.type
_entity_poly.pdbx_seq_one_letter_code
_entity_poly.pdbx_strand_id
1 'polypeptide(L)' 'HAGLKALVLCNGPRLNAVDFDAVRERGVFAFGLNNINLLFARTAFRPHALVSVHKWLLQQNAQCFT' A
#
# COMPACT_ATOMS: atom_id res chain seq x y z
N HIS A 1 1.56 -13.63 -14.47
CA HIS A 1 1.19 -12.46 -15.30
C HIS A 1 2.43 -11.87 -15.96
N ALA A 2 2.66 -12.12 -17.25
CA ALA A 2 3.76 -11.51 -18.00
C ALA A 2 3.27 -10.22 -18.68
N GLY A 3 4.11 -9.17 -18.71
CA GLY A 3 3.79 -7.88 -19.33
C GLY A 3 2.99 -6.89 -18.47
N LEU A 4 2.57 -7.28 -17.26
CA LEU A 4 1.90 -6.38 -16.32
C LEU A 4 2.91 -5.65 -15.42
N LYS A 5 2.53 -4.45 -14.95
CA LYS A 5 3.30 -3.65 -13.99
C LYS A 5 2.69 -3.78 -12.60
N ALA A 6 3.55 -3.70 -11.59
CA ALA A 6 3.15 -3.60 -10.20
C ALA A 6 3.96 -2.54 -9.46
N LEU A 7 3.36 -1.95 -8.44
CA LEU A 7 3.99 -1.02 -7.50
C LEU A 7 4.23 -1.73 -6.17
N VAL A 8 5.41 -1.54 -5.59
CA VAL A 8 5.72 -1.98 -4.24
C VAL A 8 5.95 -0.75 -3.38
N LEU A 9 5.07 -0.56 -2.40
CA LEU A 9 5.09 0.55 -1.47
C LEU A 9 5.76 0.12 -0.16
N CYS A 10 6.96 0.64 0.07
CA CYS A 10 7.68 0.51 1.34
C CYS A 10 7.11 1.47 2.40
N ASN A 11 7.89 1.89 3.39
CA ASN A 11 7.42 2.72 4.51
C ASN A 11 8.18 4.04 4.66
N GLY A 12 8.92 4.46 3.63
CA GLY A 12 9.73 5.67 3.70
C GLY A 12 8.88 6.95 3.74
N PRO A 13 9.36 8.02 4.40
CA PRO A 13 8.63 9.29 4.51
C PRO A 13 8.39 9.96 3.15
N ARG A 14 9.16 9.58 2.11
CA ARG A 14 8.99 10.02 0.73
C ARG A 14 7.61 9.69 0.14
N LEU A 15 6.89 8.73 0.71
CA LEU A 15 5.52 8.44 0.29
C LEU A 15 4.59 9.67 0.41
N ASN A 16 4.85 10.59 1.35
CA ASN A 16 4.02 11.80 1.48
C ASN A 16 4.14 12.77 0.30
N ALA A 17 5.14 12.60 -0.58
CA ALA A 17 5.33 13.41 -1.77
C ALA A 17 4.81 12.72 -3.05
N VAL A 18 4.22 11.54 -2.93
CA VAL A 18 3.67 10.79 -4.07
C VAL A 18 2.24 11.24 -4.34
N ASP A 19 1.93 11.50 -5.61
CA ASP A 19 0.57 11.70 -6.08
C ASP A 19 -0.14 10.34 -6.21
N PHE A 20 -0.85 9.96 -5.15
CA PHE A 20 -1.54 8.68 -5.10
C PHE A 20 -2.87 8.66 -5.87
N ASP A 21 -3.44 9.81 -6.22
CA ASP A 21 -4.63 9.88 -7.05
C ASP A 21 -4.29 9.45 -8.48
N ALA A 22 -3.19 9.97 -9.03
CA ALA A 22 -2.68 9.52 -10.33
C ALA A 22 -2.34 8.02 -10.36
N VAL A 23 -1.82 7.46 -9.25
CA VAL A 23 -1.54 6.02 -9.15
C VAL A 23 -2.84 5.21 -9.17
N ARG A 24 -3.85 5.65 -8.42
CA ARG A 24 -5.17 5.02 -8.36
C ARG A 24 -5.85 5.03 -9.74
N GLU A 25 -5.86 6.17 -10.43
CA GLU A 25 -6.45 6.32 -11.76
C GLU A 25 -5.81 5.42 -12.82
N ARG A 26 -4.50 5.15 -12.71
CA ARG A 26 -3.79 4.24 -13.62
C ARG A 26 -4.09 2.76 -13.38
N GLY A 27 -4.75 2.40 -12.27
CA GLY A 27 -5.15 1.02 -11.97
C GLY A 27 -3.99 0.04 -11.86
N VAL A 28 -2.78 0.50 -11.49
CA VAL A 28 -1.60 -0.38 -11.34
C VAL A 28 -1.73 -1.19 -10.05
N PHE A 29 -1.56 -2.52 -10.15
CA PHE A 29 -1.61 -3.38 -8.97
C PHE A 29 -0.51 -2.98 -7.98
N ALA A 30 -0.88 -2.84 -6.71
CA ALA A 30 0.00 -2.28 -5.69
C ALA A 30 0.08 -3.19 -4.47
N PHE A 31 1.29 -3.48 -4.03
CA PHE A 31 1.60 -4.16 -2.78
C PHE A 31 2.02 -3.13 -1.74
N GLY A 32 1.38 -3.14 -0.57
CA GLY A 32 1.81 -2.35 0.59
C GLY A 32 2.55 -3.23 1.60
N LEU A 33 3.67 -2.75 2.12
CA LEU A 33 4.53 -3.54 3.01
C LEU A 33 4.43 -3.11 4.48
N ASN A 34 4.34 -4.06 5.41
CA ASN A 34 4.48 -3.83 6.86
C ASN A 34 3.57 -2.69 7.38
N ASN A 35 4.15 -1.56 7.84
CA ASN A 35 3.43 -0.42 8.45
C ASN A 35 2.83 0.57 7.45
N ILE A 36 2.51 0.13 6.24
CA ILE A 36 1.91 0.98 5.21
C ILE A 36 0.55 1.55 5.61
N ASN A 37 -0.13 0.92 6.57
CA ASN A 37 -1.38 1.41 7.15
C ASN A 37 -1.28 2.83 7.72
N LEU A 38 -0.09 3.28 8.14
CA LEU A 38 0.12 4.64 8.61
C LEU A 38 -0.12 5.69 7.50
N LEU A 39 0.04 5.31 6.23
CA LEU A 39 -0.27 6.16 5.08
C LEU A 39 -1.77 6.46 4.96
N PHE A 40 -2.63 5.57 5.46
CA PHE A 40 -4.07 5.60 5.23
C PHE A 40 -4.79 6.77 5.90
N ALA A 41 -4.17 7.37 6.92
CA ALA A 41 -4.68 8.58 7.56
C ALA A 41 -4.46 9.85 6.70
N ARG A 42 -3.61 9.78 5.67
CA ARG A 42 -3.18 10.93 4.86
C ARG A 42 -3.65 10.88 3.41
N THR A 43 -4.13 9.71 2.95
CA THR A 43 -4.63 9.52 1.59
C THR A 43 -5.71 8.44 1.56
N ALA A 44 -6.64 8.57 0.61
CA ALA A 44 -7.66 7.57 0.32
C ALA A 44 -7.10 6.34 -0.42
N PHE A 45 -5.87 6.41 -0.93
CA PHE A 45 -5.26 5.30 -1.65
C PHE A 45 -5.11 4.05 -0.77
N ARG A 46 -5.45 2.90 -1.34
CA ARG A 46 -5.28 1.59 -0.70
C ARG A 46 -4.54 0.65 -1.67
N PRO A 47 -3.49 -0.04 -1.21
CA PRO A 47 -2.86 -1.09 -2.00
C PRO A 47 -3.83 -2.26 -2.16
N HIS A 48 -3.62 -3.04 -3.21
CA HIS A 48 -4.46 -4.19 -3.57
C HIS A 48 -4.13 -5.41 -2.69
N ALA A 49 -2.89 -5.48 -2.20
CA ALA A 49 -2.46 -6.52 -1.28
C ALA A 49 -1.55 -5.92 -0.21
N LEU A 50 -1.68 -6.43 1.01
CA LEU A 50 -0.74 -6.17 2.08
C LEU A 50 0.16 -7.37 2.32
N VAL A 51 1.46 -7.10 2.40
CA VAL A 51 2.47 -8.11 2.65
C VAL A 51 3.23 -7.72 3.92
N SER A 52 3.28 -8.64 4.88
CA SER A 52 4.15 -8.49 6.02
C SER A 52 4.74 -9.83 6.42
N VAL A 53 5.98 -9.79 6.87
CA VAL A 53 6.71 -10.96 7.37
C VAL A 53 6.48 -11.19 8.87
N HIS A 54 5.84 -10.24 9.56
CA HIS A 54 5.61 -10.30 11.00
C HIS A 54 4.12 -10.45 11.32
N LYS A 55 3.76 -11.52 12.05
CA LYS A 55 2.35 -11.86 12.35
C LYS A 55 1.58 -10.73 13.03
N TRP A 56 2.21 -10.01 13.95
CA TRP A 56 1.58 -8.88 14.64
C TRP A 56 1.21 -7.73 13.70
N LEU A 57 2.02 -7.47 12.68
CA LEU A 57 1.72 -6.43 11.68
C LEU A 57 0.56 -6.86 10.78
N LEU A 58 0.47 -8.14 10.43
CA LEU A 58 -0.70 -8.66 9.69
C LEU A 58 -2.00 -8.45 10.47
N GLN A 59 -2.01 -8.72 11.78
CA GLN A 59 -3.18 -8.51 12.63
C GLN A 59 -3.59 -7.03 12.73
N GLN A 60 -2.63 -6.12 12.89
CA GLN A 60 -2.91 -4.68 12.90
C GLN A 60 -3.46 -4.21 11.55
N ASN A 61 -2.83 -4.66 10.46
CA ASN A 61 -3.25 -4.32 9.12
C ASN A 61 -4.65 -4.84 8.77
N ALA A 62 -5.03 -6.03 9.27
CA ALA A 62 -6.36 -6.58 9.05
C ALA A 62 -7.48 -5.64 9.55
N GLN A 63 -7.23 -4.86 10.60
CA GLN A 63 -8.18 -3.86 11.10
C GLN A 63 -8.42 -2.70 10.11
N CYS A 64 -7.53 -2.51 9.13
CA CYS A 64 -7.66 -1.48 8.11
C CYS A 64 -8.39 -1.93 6.84
N PHE A 65 -8.74 -3.23 6.74
CA PHE A 65 -9.43 -3.83 5.59
C PHE A 65 -10.70 -4.49 6.13
N THR A 66 -11.77 -3.70 6.23
CA THR A 66 -13.12 -4.15 6.59
C THR A 66 -14.12 -3.55 5.61
#